data_AF-G3JIJ8-F1
#
_entry.id   AF-G3JIJ8-F1
#
_cell.length_a   1.000
_cell.length_b   1.000
_cell.length_c   1.000
_cell.angle_alpha   90.00
_cell.angle_beta   90.00
_cell.angle_gamma   90.00
#
_symmetry.space_group_name_H-M   'P 1'
#
loop_
_entity.id
_entity.type
_entity.pdbx_description
1 polymer ?
#
loop_
_entity_poly.entity_id
_entity_poly.type
_entity_poly.pdbx_seq_one_letter_code
_entity_poly.pdbx_strand_id
1 'polypeptide(L)'
;MDPIQSMSTSGGQLPAGMSAEETTNLEDEKQMEKQFAVKTVQHLETYWAILERVRGSTLRLTKLDDDIYEHLKTDFPEFDPAAVIDEDEMKSKTGKERWRKFMMAYEKKVEDYNFGTMLRNSPKVEYEQDTTLFVPRMQFYAVEIARNKSGLNDWIFEKAEAEKAKGK
;
A
#
# COMPACT_ATOMS: atom_id res chain seq x y z
N MET A 1 41.26 56.11 6.79
CA MET A 1 41.47 54.69 7.10
C MET A 1 40.11 54.03 6.98
N ASP A 2 39.83 53.55 5.78
CA ASP A 2 38.51 53.09 5.34
C ASP A 2 38.14 51.72 5.91
N PRO A 3 36.87 51.49 6.30
CA PRO A 3 36.36 50.18 6.68
C PRO A 3 35.64 49.54 5.49
N ILE A 4 36.40 48.88 4.61
CA ILE A 4 35.83 47.92 3.64
C ILE A 4 36.70 46.67 3.67
N GLN A 5 36.24 45.65 4.39
CA GLN A 5 36.31 44.29 3.88
C GLN A 5 35.10 43.52 4.38
N SER A 6 34.01 43.70 3.63
CA SER A 6 32.77 42.94 3.72
C SER A 6 32.91 41.66 2.88
N MET A 7 32.40 40.57 3.46
CA MET A 7 31.80 39.38 2.83
C MET A 7 32.67 38.22 2.32
N SER A 8 32.09 37.03 2.54
CA SER A 8 32.39 35.69 2.03
C SER A 8 33.23 34.88 3.01
N THR A 9 32.74 33.84 3.70
CA THR A 9 31.69 32.87 3.37
C THR A 9 31.15 32.24 4.67
N SER A 10 29.90 32.53 5.04
CA SER A 10 29.19 31.76 6.07
C SER A 10 28.68 30.45 5.44
N GLY A 11 29.57 29.47 5.31
CA GLY A 11 29.16 28.07 5.23
C GLY A 11 28.54 27.69 6.57
N GLY A 12 27.26 27.32 6.57
CA GLY A 12 26.57 26.87 7.77
C GLY A 12 27.34 25.75 8.44
N GLN A 13 27.85 26.03 9.65
CA GLN A 13 28.55 25.06 10.47
C GLN A 13 27.58 23.95 10.86
N LEU A 14 27.84 22.73 10.37
CA LEU A 14 27.15 21.52 10.82
C LEU A 14 27.32 21.37 12.34
N PRO A 15 26.27 20.98 13.10
CA PRO A 15 26.36 20.78 14.53
C PRO A 15 27.38 19.68 14.84
N ALA A 16 28.22 19.92 15.85
CA ALA A 16 29.31 19.03 16.22
C ALA A 16 28.78 17.67 16.68
N GLY A 17 29.07 16.62 15.90
CA GLY A 17 28.83 15.22 16.29
C GLY A 17 28.24 14.30 15.21
N MET A 18 27.87 14.78 14.02
CA MET A 18 27.44 13.92 12.92
C MET A 18 28.54 13.82 11.87
N SER A 19 29.01 12.60 11.57
CA SER A 19 29.95 12.38 10.48
C SER A 19 29.27 12.63 9.13
N ALA A 20 30.00 13.11 8.12
CA ALA A 20 29.46 13.34 6.77
C ALA A 20 28.80 12.08 6.18
N GLU A 21 29.32 10.89 6.52
CA GLU A 21 28.78 9.59 6.15
C GLU A 21 27.43 9.28 6.81
N GLU A 22 27.22 9.70 8.06
CA GLU A 22 25.93 9.55 8.76
C GLU A 22 24.88 10.49 8.16
N THR A 23 25.25 11.72 7.81
CA THR A 23 24.34 12.64 7.13
C THR A 23 23.97 12.15 5.73
N THR A 24 24.92 11.61 4.95
CA THR A 24 24.64 11.01 3.64
C THR A 24 23.71 9.81 3.75
N ASN A 25 23.96 8.88 4.69
CA ASN A 25 23.08 7.74 4.93
C ASN A 25 21.65 8.18 5.33
N LEU A 26 21.51 9.18 6.19
CA LEU A 26 20.20 9.73 6.58
C LEU A 26 19.47 10.41 5.42
N GLU A 27 20.21 11.05 4.50
CA GLU A 27 19.64 11.64 3.28
C GLU A 27 19.20 10.55 2.29
N ASP A 28 19.99 9.48 2.14
CA ASP A 28 19.65 8.32 1.31
C ASP A 28 18.43 7.55 1.86
N GLU A 29 18.33 7.37 3.18
CA GLU A 29 17.17 6.77 3.85
C GLU A 29 15.90 7.61 3.61
N LYS A 30 15.99 8.93 3.82
CA LYS A 30 14.86 9.84 3.55
C LYS A 30 14.45 9.85 2.09
N GLN A 31 15.41 9.75 1.16
CA GLN A 31 15.10 9.64 -0.26
C GLN A 31 14.41 8.31 -0.57
N MET A 32 14.87 7.21 0.02
CA MET A 32 14.26 5.90 -0.12
C MET A 32 12.82 5.88 0.41
N GLU A 33 12.56 6.44 1.60
CA GLU A 33 11.23 6.57 2.18
C GLU A 33 10.30 7.42 1.31
N LYS A 34 10.80 8.52 0.74
CA LYS A 34 10.03 9.33 -0.21
C LYS A 34 9.66 8.55 -1.46
N GLN A 35 10.62 7.83 -2.07
CA GLN A 35 10.35 7.00 -3.25
C GLN A 35 9.37 5.88 -2.93
N PHE A 36 9.48 5.29 -1.74
CA PHE A 36 8.59 4.28 -1.25
C PHE A 36 7.15 4.80 -1.08
N ALA A 37 6.99 5.98 -0.46
CA ALA A 37 5.70 6.65 -0.31
C ALA A 37 5.08 6.98 -1.68
N VAL A 38 5.86 7.53 -2.62
CA VAL A 38 5.40 7.85 -3.98
C VAL A 38 4.88 6.59 -4.68
N LYS A 39 5.63 5.49 -4.67
CA LYS A 39 5.20 4.23 -5.30
C LYS A 39 3.93 3.67 -4.65
N THR A 40 3.81 3.79 -3.34
CA THR A 40 2.65 3.32 -2.58
C THR A 40 1.39 4.11 -2.91
N VAL A 41 1.50 5.44 -3.00
CA VAL A 41 0.40 6.32 -3.42
C VAL A 41 0.02 6.07 -4.88
N GLN A 42 1.01 5.95 -5.78
CA GLN A 42 0.75 5.62 -7.19
C GLN A 42 0.01 4.28 -7.34
N HIS A 43 0.36 3.27 -6.55
CA HIS A 43 -0.35 1.99 -6.55
C HIS A 43 -1.81 2.15 -6.12
N LEU A 44 -2.06 2.90 -5.04
CA LEU A 44 -3.41 3.21 -4.55
C LEU A 44 -4.23 3.92 -5.63
N GLU A 45 -3.72 5.02 -6.17
CA GLU A 45 -4.41 5.83 -7.18
C GLU A 45 -4.70 5.02 -8.45
N THR A 46 -3.72 4.23 -8.89
CA THR A 46 -3.89 3.36 -10.07
C THR A 46 -4.96 2.32 -9.83
N TYR A 47 -4.95 1.66 -8.67
CA TYR A 47 -5.94 0.65 -8.35
C TYR A 47 -7.35 1.24 -8.26
N TRP A 48 -7.49 2.39 -7.59
CA TRP A 48 -8.77 3.09 -7.49
C TRP A 48 -9.30 3.52 -8.87
N ALA A 49 -8.45 4.11 -9.71
CA ALA A 49 -8.82 4.51 -11.07
C ALA A 49 -9.24 3.33 -11.95
N ILE A 50 -8.71 2.12 -11.71
CA ILE A 50 -9.17 0.90 -12.38
C ILE A 50 -10.59 0.56 -11.92
N LEU A 51 -10.85 0.55 -10.61
CA LEU A 51 -12.18 0.25 -10.06
C LEU A 51 -13.26 1.27 -10.47
N GLU A 52 -12.91 2.53 -10.70
CA GLU A 52 -13.82 3.55 -11.25
C GLU A 52 -14.15 3.35 -12.74
N ARG A 53 -13.39 2.50 -13.45
CA ARG A 53 -13.52 2.27 -14.90
C ARG A 53 -14.07 0.89 -15.23
N VAL A 54 -13.82 -0.11 -14.39
CA VAL A 54 -14.27 -1.49 -14.57
C VAL A 54 -14.82 -2.05 -13.26
N ARG A 55 -15.81 -2.94 -13.34
CA ARG A 55 -16.32 -3.65 -12.15
C ARG A 55 -15.22 -4.50 -11.54
N GLY A 56 -15.05 -4.41 -10.22
CA GLY A 56 -14.07 -5.20 -9.46
C GLY A 56 -14.24 -6.71 -9.70
N SER A 57 -15.47 -7.19 -9.82
CA SER A 57 -15.81 -8.59 -10.13
C SER A 57 -15.26 -9.12 -11.45
N THR A 58 -14.88 -8.23 -12.37
CA THR A 58 -14.27 -8.59 -13.66
C THR A 58 -12.76 -8.41 -13.69
N LEU A 59 -12.19 -7.83 -12.63
CA LEU A 59 -10.77 -7.50 -12.55
C LEU A 59 -9.94 -8.72 -12.16
N ARG A 60 -8.83 -8.90 -12.88
CA ARG A 60 -7.76 -9.84 -12.52
C ARG A 60 -6.55 -9.03 -12.08
N LEU A 61 -6.11 -9.24 -10.83
CA LEU A 61 -4.97 -8.53 -10.25
C LEU A 61 -3.64 -9.21 -10.59
N THR A 62 -3.65 -10.54 -10.69
CA THR A 62 -2.50 -11.36 -11.04
C THR A 62 -2.92 -12.52 -11.94
N LYS A 63 -1.91 -13.25 -12.46
CA LYS A 63 -2.16 -14.51 -13.18
C LYS A 63 -2.55 -15.67 -12.24
N LEU A 64 -2.35 -15.50 -10.94
CA LEU A 64 -2.51 -16.52 -9.89
C LEU A 64 -3.72 -16.24 -9.00
N ASP A 65 -4.68 -15.42 -9.44
CA ASP A 65 -5.77 -14.96 -8.58
C ASP A 65 -6.60 -16.12 -8.00
N ASP A 66 -6.83 -17.14 -8.82
CA ASP A 66 -7.56 -18.34 -8.40
C ASP A 66 -6.77 -19.10 -7.33
N ASP A 67 -5.48 -19.34 -7.55
CA ASP A 67 -4.58 -19.99 -6.57
C ASP A 67 -4.47 -19.21 -5.25
N ILE A 68 -4.34 -17.88 -5.33
CA ILE A 68 -4.24 -16.99 -4.17
C ILE A 68 -5.52 -17.04 -3.35
N TYR A 69 -6.67 -17.02 -4.02
CA TYR A 69 -7.97 -17.08 -3.37
C TYR A 69 -8.21 -18.44 -2.68
N GLU A 70 -7.87 -19.54 -3.34
CA GLU A 70 -7.99 -20.88 -2.77
C GLU A 70 -7.04 -21.09 -1.57
N HIS A 71 -5.81 -20.63 -1.69
CA HIS A 71 -4.84 -20.65 -0.59
C HIS A 71 -5.33 -19.81 0.59
N LEU A 72 -5.89 -18.61 0.34
CA LEU A 72 -6.45 -17.77 1.40
C LEU A 72 -7.58 -18.49 2.15
N LYS A 73 -8.51 -19.13 1.44
CA LYS A 73 -9.59 -19.90 2.07
C LYS A 73 -9.10 -21.09 2.88
N THR A 74 -8.00 -21.71 2.44
CA THR A 74 -7.43 -22.87 3.11
C THR A 74 -6.68 -22.47 4.37
N ASP A 75 -5.84 -21.44 4.28
CA ASP A 75 -4.98 -20.99 5.38
C ASP A 75 -5.71 -20.05 6.35
N PHE A 76 -6.77 -19.38 5.92
CA PHE A 76 -7.61 -18.46 6.71
C PHE A 76 -9.10 -18.74 6.45
N PRO A 77 -9.62 -19.91 6.87
CA PRO A 77 -11.03 -20.25 6.67
C PRO A 77 -11.98 -19.33 7.43
N GLU A 78 -11.49 -18.65 8.48
CA GLU A 78 -12.24 -17.65 9.23
C GLU A 78 -12.31 -16.27 8.54
N PHE A 79 -11.55 -16.05 7.46
CA PHE A 79 -11.46 -14.75 6.81
C PHE A 79 -12.73 -14.39 6.04
N ASP A 80 -13.40 -13.31 6.46
CA ASP A 80 -14.54 -12.73 5.75
C ASP A 80 -14.10 -11.49 4.96
N PRO A 81 -14.15 -11.51 3.61
CA PRO A 81 -13.77 -10.35 2.78
C PRO A 81 -14.71 -9.14 2.96
N ALA A 82 -15.91 -9.33 3.49
CA ALA A 82 -16.88 -8.25 3.75
C ALA A 82 -16.70 -7.58 5.12
N ALA A 83 -15.99 -8.23 6.05
CA ALA A 83 -15.73 -7.72 7.38
C ALA A 83 -14.71 -6.57 7.35
N VAL A 84 -14.70 -5.80 8.44
CA VAL A 84 -13.62 -4.85 8.72
C VAL A 84 -12.40 -5.68 9.16
N ILE A 85 -11.27 -5.46 8.52
CA ILE A 85 -10.01 -6.10 8.88
C ILE A 85 -9.53 -5.54 10.21
N ASP A 86 -9.28 -6.45 11.15
CA ASP A 86 -8.66 -6.14 12.42
C ASP A 86 -7.13 -6.07 12.26
N GLU A 87 -6.59 -4.85 12.36
CA GLU A 87 -5.16 -4.61 12.24
C GLU A 87 -4.36 -5.24 13.40
N ASP A 88 -4.95 -5.29 14.61
CA ASP A 88 -4.31 -5.89 15.78
C ASP A 88 -4.20 -7.42 15.62
N GLU A 89 -5.22 -8.07 15.04
CA GLU A 89 -5.17 -9.50 14.73
C GLU A 89 -4.06 -9.80 13.70
N MET A 90 -3.95 -8.99 12.64
CA MET A 90 -2.88 -9.13 11.64
C MET A 90 -1.49 -8.90 12.26
N LYS A 91 -1.37 -7.96 13.20
CA LYS A 91 -0.11 -7.62 13.89
C LYS A 91 0.22 -8.54 15.06
N SER A 92 -0.74 -9.36 15.50
CA SER A 92 -0.55 -10.35 16.56
C SER A 92 0.57 -11.34 16.19
N LYS A 93 1.14 -12.01 17.19
CA LYS A 93 2.21 -12.99 16.98
C LYS A 93 1.76 -14.08 15.99
N THR A 94 0.57 -14.66 16.24
CA THR A 94 -0.03 -15.69 15.39
C THR A 94 -0.34 -15.17 13.98
N GLY A 95 -0.93 -13.97 13.87
CA GLY A 95 -1.27 -13.35 12.60
C GLY A 95 -0.04 -13.09 11.73
N LYS A 96 1.02 -12.53 12.33
CA LYS A 96 2.31 -12.32 11.65
C LYS A 96 2.92 -13.61 11.14
N GLU A 97 2.92 -14.68 11.95
CA GLU A 97 3.48 -15.97 11.55
C GLU A 97 2.67 -16.62 10.40
N ARG A 98 1.33 -16.59 10.48
CA ARG A 98 0.43 -17.10 9.42
C ARG A 98 0.63 -16.33 8.12
N TRP A 99 0.55 -14.99 8.16
CA TRP A 99 0.73 -14.16 6.98
C TRP A 99 2.13 -14.28 6.39
N ARG A 100 3.17 -14.38 7.23
CA ARG A 100 4.54 -14.62 6.73
C ARG A 100 4.61 -15.94 5.97
N LYS A 101 4.06 -17.02 6.51
CA LYS A 101 4.04 -18.33 5.84
C LYS A 101 3.28 -18.25 4.51
N PHE A 102 2.11 -17.60 4.50
CA PHE A 102 1.32 -17.37 3.29
C PHE A 102 2.11 -16.62 2.22
N MET A 103 2.76 -15.51 2.58
CA MET A 103 3.54 -14.68 1.66
C MET A 103 4.76 -15.42 1.08
N MET A 104 5.46 -16.21 1.90
CA MET A 104 6.65 -16.98 1.45
C MET A 104 6.32 -17.97 0.33
N ALA A 105 5.08 -18.47 0.23
CA ALA A 105 4.65 -19.33 -0.87
C ALA A 105 4.69 -18.64 -2.24
N TYR A 106 4.73 -17.30 -2.27
CA TYR A 106 4.69 -16.47 -3.47
C TYR A 106 5.99 -15.72 -3.75
N GLU A 107 7.04 -15.86 -2.92
CA GLU A 107 8.32 -15.14 -3.04
C GLU A 107 8.92 -15.25 -4.46
N LYS A 108 8.83 -16.42 -5.10
CA LYS A 108 9.38 -16.68 -6.44
C LYS A 108 8.34 -16.59 -7.56
N LYS A 109 7.09 -16.31 -7.21
CA LYS A 109 5.93 -16.33 -8.14
C LYS A 109 5.37 -14.93 -8.40
N VAL A 110 5.48 -14.04 -7.41
CA VAL A 110 4.95 -12.68 -7.44
C VAL A 110 6.10 -11.72 -7.22
N GLU A 111 6.35 -10.86 -8.20
CA GLU A 111 7.37 -9.82 -8.10
C GLU A 111 6.98 -8.79 -7.02
N ASP A 112 7.97 -8.42 -6.20
CA ASP A 112 7.80 -7.52 -5.07
C ASP A 112 6.65 -7.93 -4.12
N TYR A 113 6.48 -9.23 -3.87
CA TYR A 113 5.39 -9.76 -3.01
C TYR A 113 5.32 -9.09 -1.62
N ASN A 114 6.48 -8.66 -1.10
CA ASN A 114 6.64 -8.02 0.21
C ASN A 114 6.65 -6.49 0.17
N PHE A 115 6.52 -5.86 -1.00
CA PHE A 115 6.47 -4.40 -1.12
C PHE A 115 5.21 -3.85 -0.46
N GLY A 116 5.34 -2.81 0.36
CA GLY A 116 4.20 -2.25 1.08
C GLY A 116 3.25 -1.47 0.17
N THR A 117 1.96 -1.63 0.42
CA THR A 117 0.83 -1.12 -0.36
C THR A 117 -0.27 -0.65 0.59
N MET A 118 -1.25 0.08 0.06
CA MET A 118 -2.39 0.55 0.85
C MET A 118 -3.63 -0.30 0.59
N LEU A 119 -4.26 -0.76 1.66
CA LEU A 119 -5.46 -1.59 1.64
C LEU A 119 -6.56 -0.95 2.47
N ARG A 120 -7.80 -0.98 1.99
CA ARG A 120 -8.94 -0.52 2.79
C ARG A 120 -9.27 -1.54 3.86
N ASN A 121 -9.50 -1.09 5.09
CA ASN A 121 -9.90 -1.97 6.20
C ASN A 121 -11.25 -2.64 5.91
N SER A 122 -12.15 -1.99 5.17
CA SER A 122 -13.44 -2.54 4.73
C SER A 122 -13.63 -2.32 3.24
N PRO A 123 -14.33 -3.23 2.51
CA PRO A 123 -14.67 -2.97 1.11
C PRO A 123 -15.70 -1.83 0.94
N LYS A 124 -16.40 -1.43 2.01
CA LYS A 124 -17.53 -0.48 1.97
C LYS A 124 -17.14 0.98 2.14
N VAL A 125 -15.85 1.25 2.32
CA VAL A 125 -15.32 2.59 2.60
C VAL A 125 -14.36 3.04 1.50
N GLU A 126 -14.09 4.34 1.46
CA GLU A 126 -13.06 4.95 0.62
C GLU A 126 -11.71 4.97 1.37
N TYR A 127 -10.64 5.35 0.67
CA TYR A 127 -9.32 5.52 1.29
C TYR A 127 -9.28 6.82 2.11
N GLU A 128 -9.28 6.69 3.43
CA GLU A 128 -9.08 7.76 4.41
C GLU A 128 -8.02 7.35 5.44
N GLN A 129 -7.61 8.27 6.31
CA GLN A 129 -6.53 8.01 7.27
C GLN A 129 -6.83 6.85 8.22
N ASP A 130 -8.08 6.73 8.66
CA ASP A 130 -8.56 5.71 9.62
C ASP A 130 -9.10 4.45 8.94
N THR A 131 -9.36 4.50 7.63
CA THR A 131 -9.86 3.35 6.86
C THR A 131 -8.78 2.67 6.01
N THR A 132 -7.56 3.19 6.02
CA THR A 132 -6.44 2.67 5.21
C THR A 132 -5.39 1.99 6.08
N LEU A 133 -5.05 0.76 5.70
CA LEU A 133 -4.03 -0.07 6.31
C LEU A 133 -2.82 -0.17 5.39
N PHE A 134 -1.63 -0.15 5.98
CA PHE A 134 -0.40 -0.40 5.24
C PHE A 134 -0.03 -1.88 5.32
N VAL A 135 -0.04 -2.56 4.17
CA VAL A 135 0.12 -4.02 4.07
C VAL A 135 1.06 -4.39 2.93
N PRO A 136 1.85 -5.49 3.02
CA PRO A 136 2.55 -6.04 1.88
C PRO A 136 1.61 -6.35 0.70
N ARG A 137 2.13 -6.22 -0.52
CA ARG A 137 1.43 -6.44 -1.79
C ARG A 137 0.70 -7.79 -1.81
N MET A 138 1.29 -8.83 -1.24
CA MET A 138 0.67 -10.15 -1.23
C MET A 138 -0.54 -10.24 -0.30
N GLN A 139 -0.55 -9.49 0.82
CA GLN A 139 -1.74 -9.33 1.66
C GLN A 139 -2.82 -8.54 0.92
N PHE A 140 -2.43 -7.45 0.24
CA PHE A 140 -3.33 -6.69 -0.62
C PHE A 140 -4.01 -7.57 -1.67
N TYR A 141 -3.23 -8.37 -2.41
CA TYR A 141 -3.79 -9.28 -3.41
C TYR A 141 -4.76 -10.29 -2.78
N ALA A 142 -4.37 -10.96 -1.70
CA ALA A 142 -5.24 -11.94 -1.06
C ALA A 142 -6.61 -11.34 -0.71
N VAL A 143 -6.61 -10.17 -0.07
CA VAL A 143 -7.83 -9.49 0.36
C VAL A 143 -8.63 -8.95 -0.82
N GLU A 144 -8.01 -8.19 -1.73
CA GLU A 144 -8.72 -7.54 -2.83
C GLU A 144 -9.21 -8.54 -3.88
N ILE A 145 -8.49 -9.65 -4.12
CA ILE A 145 -9.00 -10.74 -4.96
C ILE A 145 -10.26 -11.34 -4.34
N ALA A 146 -10.27 -11.60 -3.02
CA ALA A 146 -11.43 -12.13 -2.34
C ALA A 146 -12.64 -11.17 -2.40
N ARG A 147 -12.38 -9.87 -2.26
CA ARG A 147 -13.40 -8.81 -2.39
C ARG A 147 -13.95 -8.70 -3.81
N ASN A 148 -13.07 -8.67 -4.81
CA ASN A 148 -13.42 -8.62 -6.22
C ASN A 148 -14.26 -9.84 -6.62
N LYS A 149 -13.82 -11.05 -6.30
CA LYS A 149 -14.58 -12.29 -6.58
C LYS A 149 -15.95 -12.32 -5.89
N SER A 150 -16.09 -11.62 -4.76
CA SER A 150 -17.36 -11.50 -4.03
C SER A 150 -18.21 -10.31 -4.48
N GLY A 151 -17.78 -9.54 -5.50
CA GLY A 151 -18.47 -8.35 -6.00
C GLY A 151 -18.49 -7.16 -5.03
N LEU A 152 -17.70 -7.22 -3.95
CA LEU A 152 -17.75 -6.23 -2.86
C LEU A 152 -17.16 -4.87 -3.24
N ASN A 153 -16.45 -4.80 -4.37
CA ASN A 153 -15.86 -3.57 -4.90
C ASN A 153 -16.66 -2.96 -6.07
N ASP A 154 -17.75 -3.59 -6.51
CA ASP A 154 -18.48 -3.15 -7.70
C ASP A 154 -19.19 -1.81 -7.48
N TRP A 155 -19.52 -1.47 -6.23
CA TRP A 155 -20.13 -0.18 -5.88
C TRP A 155 -19.27 1.03 -6.27
N ILE A 156 -17.93 0.87 -6.34
CA ILE A 156 -17.01 1.96 -6.72
C ILE A 156 -17.24 2.32 -8.19
N PHE A 157 -17.34 1.32 -9.05
CA PHE A 157 -17.69 1.49 -10.45
C PHE A 157 -19.08 2.12 -10.59
N GLU A 158 -20.08 1.59 -9.86
CA GLU A 158 -21.45 2.09 -9.91
C GLU A 158 -21.56 3.56 -9.47
N LYS A 159 -20.87 3.94 -8.38
CA LYS A 159 -20.76 5.31 -7.91
C LYS A 159 -20.11 6.21 -8.96
N ALA A 160 -18.97 5.79 -9.53
CA ALA A 160 -18.26 6.56 -10.54
C ALA A 160 -19.10 6.79 -11.81
N GLU A 161 -19.81 5.77 -12.30
CA GLU A 161 -20.71 5.89 -13.45
C GLU A 161 -21.92 6.80 -13.13
N ALA A 162 -22.49 6.71 -11.93
CA ALA A 162 -23.58 7.57 -11.50
C ALA A 162 -23.15 9.05 -11.44
N GLU A 163 -21.96 9.35 -10.93
CA GLU A 163 -21.43 10.72 -10.89
C GLU A 163 -21.14 11.27 -12.29
N LYS A 164 -20.59 10.45 -13.20
CA LYS A 164 -20.41 10.83 -14.61
C LYS A 164 -21.74 11.13 -15.30
N ALA A 165 -22.78 10.36 -15.00
CA ALA A 165 -24.12 10.57 -15.55
C ALA A 165 -24.79 11.85 -15.03
N LYS A 166 -24.54 12.25 -13.77
CA LYS A 166 -25.04 13.52 -13.19
C LYS A 166 -24.29 14.74 -13.70
N GLY A 167 -23.02 14.59 -14.05
CA GLY A 167 -22.18 15.66 -14.58
C GLY A 167 -22.34 15.93 -16.09
N LYS A 168 -23.20 15.17 -16.78
CA LYS A 168 -23.48 15.27 -18.21
C LYS A 168 -24.86 15.85 -18.46
#